data_AF-A0A2J2HE43-F1
#
_entry.id   AF-A0A2J2HE43-F1
#
_cell.length_a   1.000
_cell.length_b   1.000
_cell.length_c   1.000
_cell.angle_alpha   90.00
_cell.angle_beta   90.00
_cell.angle_gamma   90.00
#
_symmetry.space_group_name_H-M   'P 1'
#
loop_
_entity.id
_entity.type
_entity.pdbx_description
1 polymer ?
#
loop_
_entity_poly.entity_id
_entity_poly.type
_entity_poly.pdbx_seq_one_letter_code
_entity_poly.pdbx_strand_id
1 'polypeptide(L)'
;MPRVFDIGRVCVKVAGREAGRKCVIVDIKDENFVIITGPKSLTGVRRRVVNVKHIEPTEYKINIKRGASDEEVLKAIEEANLVDYMKQIVKPRLSMVPTQQ
;
A
#
# COMPACT_ATOMS: atom_id res chain seq x y z
N MET A 1 -21.37 -5.90 -1.26
CA MET A 1 -20.38 -5.45 -0.25
C MET A 1 -19.23 -4.80 -0.98
N PRO A 2 -18.88 -3.54 -0.71
CA PRO A 2 -17.68 -2.97 -1.29
C PRO A 2 -16.48 -3.76 -0.77
N ARG A 3 -15.79 -4.47 -1.67
CA ARG A 3 -14.50 -5.08 -1.36
C ARG A 3 -13.53 -3.93 -1.15
N VAL A 4 -13.29 -3.56 0.10
CA VAL A 4 -12.36 -2.47 0.45
C VAL A 4 -10.96 -2.74 -0.14
N PHE A 5 -10.65 -4.03 -0.34
CA PHE A 5 -9.47 -4.52 -1.02
C PHE A 5 -9.80 -4.98 -2.45
N ASP A 6 -9.51 -4.11 -3.40
CA ASP A 6 -9.58 -4.40 -4.84
C ASP A 6 -8.18 -4.28 -5.46
N ILE A 7 -8.01 -4.91 -6.62
CA ILE A 7 -6.79 -4.76 -7.43
C ILE A 7 -6.62 -3.29 -7.79
N GLY A 8 -5.40 -2.79 -7.60
CA GLY A 8 -5.05 -1.39 -7.81
C GLY A 8 -5.43 -0.47 -6.64
N ARG A 9 -5.95 -0.97 -5.53
CA ARG A 9 -6.15 -0.14 -4.33
C ARG A 9 -4.80 0.20 -3.70
N VAL A 10 -4.61 1.49 -3.39
CA VAL A 10 -3.43 1.96 -2.64
C VAL A 10 -3.68 1.74 -1.16
N CYS A 11 -2.69 1.16 -0.48
CA CYS A 11 -2.74 0.84 0.95
C CYS A 11 -1.51 1.38 1.66
N VAL A 12 -1.62 1.64 2.96
CA VAL A 12 -0.50 1.97 3.84
C VAL A 12 -0.20 0.77 4.72
N LYS A 13 1.08 0.44 4.91
CA LYS A 13 1.46 -0.51 5.95
C LYS A 13 1.40 0.15 7.31
N VAL A 14 0.61 -0.41 8.21
CA VAL A 14 0.50 0.08 9.59
C VAL A 14 1.63 -0.47 10.46
N ALA A 15 2.08 -1.70 10.19
CA ALA A 15 3.04 -2.41 11.04
C ALA A 15 4.22 -3.04 10.26
N GLY A 16 5.35 -3.21 10.97
CA GLY A 16 6.56 -3.90 10.51
C GLY A 16 7.69 -2.98 10.03
N ARG A 17 8.73 -3.57 9.40
CA ARG A 17 9.93 -2.84 8.92
C ARG A 17 9.63 -1.76 7.86
N GLU A 18 8.46 -1.83 7.25
CA GLU A 18 7.98 -0.91 6.22
C GLU A 18 6.75 -0.14 6.68
N ALA A 19 6.51 -0.07 8.00
CA ALA A 19 5.45 0.74 8.56
C ALA A 19 5.53 2.19 8.07
N GLY A 20 4.39 2.77 7.72
CA GLY A 20 4.28 4.11 7.16
C GLY A 20 4.57 4.23 5.67
N ARG A 21 4.97 3.14 5.00
CA ARG A 21 5.16 3.11 3.54
C ARG A 21 3.87 2.73 2.83
N LYS A 22 3.70 3.29 1.64
CA LYS A 22 2.54 3.04 0.78
C LYS A 22 2.85 1.93 -0.21
N CYS A 23 1.85 1.14 -0.54
CA CYS A 23 1.92 0.02 -1.47
C CYS A 23 0.62 -0.10 -2.24
N VAL A 24 0.62 -0.87 -3.32
CA VAL A 24 -0.55 -1.15 -4.15
C VAL A 24 -0.81 -2.64 -4.15
N ILE A 25 -2.08 -3.03 -4.09
CA ILE A 25 -2.51 -4.43 -4.27
C ILE A 25 -2.47 -4.78 -5.76
N VAL A 26 -1.69 -5.80 -6.11
CA VAL A 26 -1.56 -6.32 -7.49
C VAL A 26 -2.43 -7.55 -7.70
N ASP A 27 -2.55 -8.37 -6.67
CA ASP A 27 -3.31 -9.61 -6.71
C ASP A 27 -3.90 -9.92 -5.33
N ILE A 28 -5.01 -10.65 -5.32
CA ILE A 28 -5.67 -11.15 -4.12
C ILE A 28 -5.55 -12.67 -4.20
N LYS A 29 -4.75 -13.26 -3.31
CA LYS A 29 -4.61 -14.72 -3.26
C LYS A 29 -5.81 -15.35 -2.57
N ASP A 30 -6.13 -14.82 -1.40
CA ASP A 30 -7.15 -15.34 -0.49
C ASP A 30 -7.89 -14.19 0.18
N GLU A 31 -8.90 -14.50 0.99
CA GLU A 31 -9.66 -13.51 1.74
C GLU A 31 -8.79 -12.73 2.75
N ASN A 32 -7.74 -13.37 3.27
CA ASN A 32 -6.82 -12.79 4.25
C ASN A 32 -5.47 -12.36 3.67
N PHE A 33 -5.10 -12.82 2.47
CA PHE A 33 -3.76 -12.63 1.91
C PHE A 33 -3.80 -11.95 0.55
N VAL A 34 -3.07 -10.84 0.45
CA VAL A 34 -2.93 -10.07 -0.77
C VAL A 34 -1.47 -9.95 -1.19
N ILE A 35 -1.24 -9.88 -2.49
CA ILE A 35 0.06 -9.58 -3.07
C ILE A 35 0.12 -8.07 -3.27
N ILE A 36 1.02 -7.43 -2.53
CA ILE A 36 1.31 -6.03 -2.71
C ILE A 36 2.58 -5.85 -3.51
N THR A 37 2.66 -4.73 -4.22
CA THR A 37 3.92 -4.21 -4.74
C THR A 37 4.05 -2.73 -4.41
N GLY A 38 5.28 -2.27 -4.32
CA GLY A 38 5.62 -0.85 -4.37
C GLY A 38 6.86 -0.74 -5.23
N PRO A 39 6.91 0.17 -6.21
CA PRO A 39 8.12 0.31 -7.01
C PRO A 39 9.31 0.57 -6.09
N LYS A 40 10.33 -0.28 -6.18
CA LYS A 40 11.50 -0.23 -5.28
C LYS A 40 12.18 1.14 -5.34
N SER A 41 12.12 1.80 -6.49
CA SER A 41 12.65 3.14 -6.73
C SER A 41 11.88 4.26 -6.02
N LEU A 42 10.61 4.05 -5.64
CA LEU A 42 9.75 5.07 -5.03
C LEU A 42 9.53 4.83 -3.53
N THR A 43 9.02 3.66 -3.17
CA THR A 43 8.63 3.34 -1.78
C THR A 43 9.56 2.32 -1.14
N GLY A 44 10.39 1.63 -1.92
CA GLY A 44 11.28 0.58 -1.42
C GLY A 44 10.53 -0.66 -0.91
N VAL A 45 9.23 -0.80 -1.22
CA VAL A 45 8.41 -1.93 -0.77
C VAL A 45 8.52 -3.09 -1.75
N ARG A 46 9.23 -4.15 -1.36
CA ARG A 46 9.33 -5.35 -2.22
C ARG A 46 7.99 -6.04 -2.40
N ARG A 47 7.75 -6.53 -3.64
CA ARG A 47 6.64 -7.43 -3.97
C ARG A 47 6.61 -8.61 -2.99
N ARG A 48 5.53 -8.70 -2.22
CA ARG A 48 5.37 -9.75 -1.20
C ARG A 48 3.91 -10.02 -0.89
N VAL A 49 3.67 -11.19 -0.32
CA VAL A 49 2.38 -11.53 0.26
C VAL A 49 2.28 -10.89 1.65
N VAL A 50 1.19 -10.19 1.91
CA VAL A 50 0.87 -9.60 3.21
C VAL A 50 -0.53 -9.98 3.64
N ASN A 51 -0.73 -10.05 4.95
CA ASN A 51 -2.05 -10.20 5.52
C ASN A 51 -2.79 -8.85 5.45
N VAL A 52 -4.07 -8.88 5.09
CA VAL A 52 -4.97 -7.70 5.05
C VAL A 52 -5.02 -6.96 6.39
N LYS A 53 -4.80 -7.63 7.52
CA LYS A 53 -4.78 -7.00 8.86
C LYS A 53 -3.65 -5.98 9.06
N HIS A 54 -2.57 -6.06 8.28
CA HIS A 54 -1.39 -5.20 8.43
C HIS A 54 -1.36 -4.03 7.44
N ILE A 55 -2.38 -3.95 6.59
CA ILE A 55 -2.51 -2.91 5.57
C ILE A 55 -3.81 -2.16 5.79
N GLU A 56 -3.75 -0.85 5.65
CA GLU A 56 -4.93 0.00 5.69
C GLU A 56 -5.18 0.54 4.28
N PRO A 57 -6.36 0.26 3.68
CA PRO A 57 -6.69 0.77 2.36
C PRO A 57 -6.93 2.28 2.43
N THR A 58 -6.40 3.00 1.46
CA THR A 58 -6.65 4.44 1.30
C THR A 58 -7.80 4.69 0.34
N GLU A 59 -8.19 5.95 0.14
CA GLU A 59 -9.24 6.35 -0.79
C GLU A 59 -8.83 6.20 -2.26
N TYR A 60 -7.52 6.19 -2.52
CA TYR A 60 -6.96 6.14 -3.86
C TYR A 60 -7.00 4.74 -4.47
N LYS A 61 -7.40 4.70 -5.74
CA LYS A 61 -7.39 3.51 -6.59
C LYS A 61 -6.69 3.86 -7.90
N ILE A 62 -5.73 3.03 -8.26
CA ILE A 62 -5.13 3.01 -9.60
C ILE A 62 -5.77 1.88 -10.40
N ASN A 63 -5.86 2.05 -11.71
CA ASN A 63 -6.38 1.01 -12.59
C ASN A 63 -5.21 0.19 -13.13
N ILE A 64 -5.06 -1.03 -12.62
CA ILE A 64 -4.04 -1.98 -13.08
C ILE A 64 -4.67 -3.34 -13.36
N LYS A 65 -4.06 -4.11 -14.26
CA LYS A 65 -4.44 -5.50 -14.49
C LYS A 65 -3.95 -6.40 -13.36
N ARG A 66 -4.66 -7.51 -13.14
CA ARG A 66 -4.26 -8.55 -12.20
C ARG A 66 -2.87 -9.05 -12.57
N GLY A 67 -1.96 -9.09 -11.60
CA GLY A 67 -0.61 -9.59 -11.82
C GLY A 67 0.36 -8.61 -12.48
N ALA A 68 0.00 -7.32 -12.64
CA ALA A 68 0.82 -6.29 -13.26
C ALA A 68 2.30 -6.31 -12.85
N SER A 69 3.16 -6.03 -13.80
CA SER A 69 4.62 -5.93 -13.60
C SER A 69 5.00 -4.62 -12.92
N ASP A 70 6.18 -4.57 -12.31
CA ASP A 70 6.68 -3.37 -11.61
C ASP A 70 6.71 -2.13 -12.53
N GLU A 71 6.95 -2.30 -13.83
CA GLU A 71 6.92 -1.24 -14.84
C GLU A 71 5.51 -0.70 -15.11
N GLU A 72 4.52 -1.58 -15.21
CA GLU A 72 3.12 -1.18 -15.42
C GLU A 72 2.59 -0.45 -14.20
N VAL A 73 2.98 -0.90 -13.01
CA VAL A 73 2.60 -0.24 -11.75
C VAL A 73 3.26 1.13 -11.65
N LEU A 74 4.52 1.29 -12.07
CA LEU A 74 5.18 2.59 -12.16
C LEU A 74 4.42 3.56 -13.06
N LYS A 75 4.09 3.14 -14.28
CA LYS A 75 3.31 3.96 -15.24
C LYS A 75 1.96 4.35 -14.68
N ALA A 76 1.22 3.39 -14.09
CA ALA A 76 -0.09 3.68 -13.50
C ALA A 76 -0.01 4.65 -12.31
N ILE A 77 1.08 4.64 -11.55
CA ILE A 77 1.32 5.59 -10.46
C ILE A 77 1.64 7.00 -11.00
N GLU A 78 2.42 7.07 -12.07
CA GLU A 78 2.74 8.33 -12.77
C GLU A 78 1.49 8.94 -13.41
N GLU A 79 0.69 8.14 -14.12
CA GLU A 79 -0.59 8.57 -14.70
C GLU A 79 -1.58 9.06 -13.63
N ALA A 80 -1.58 8.43 -12.47
CA ALA A 80 -2.41 8.84 -11.35
C ALA A 80 -1.85 10.07 -10.59
N ASN A 81 -0.67 10.60 -10.96
CA ASN A 81 0.04 11.67 -10.25
C ASN A 81 0.20 11.41 -8.73
N LEU A 82 0.27 10.13 -8.33
CA LEU A 82 0.37 9.71 -6.93
C LEU A 82 1.83 9.58 -6.47
N VAL A 83 2.79 10.03 -7.26
CA VAL A 83 4.23 9.90 -7.01
C VAL A 83 4.63 10.59 -5.70
N ASP A 84 4.21 11.85 -5.53
CA ASP A 84 4.45 12.61 -4.30
C ASP A 84 3.76 12.00 -3.09
N TYR A 85 2.53 11.51 -3.30
CA TYR A 85 1.79 10.82 -2.26
C TYR A 85 2.51 9.54 -1.82
N MET A 86 3.04 8.73 -2.74
CA MET A 86 3.77 7.52 -2.42
C MET A 86 5.11 7.77 -1.73
N LYS A 87 5.81 8.86 -2.07
CA LYS A 87 7.07 9.24 -1.42
C LYS A 87 6.89 9.68 0.04
N GLN A 88 5.71 10.20 0.40
CA GLN A 88 5.43 10.59 1.77
C GLN A 88 5.31 9.38 2.69
N ILE A 89 6.25 9.29 3.63
CA ILE A 89 6.20 8.33 4.73
C ILE A 89 5.22 8.86 5.77
N VAL A 90 4.10 8.16 5.95
CA VAL A 90 3.15 8.47 7.01
C VAL A 90 3.74 7.89 8.29
N LYS A 91 4.36 8.73 9.13
CA LYS A 91 4.75 8.29 10.48
C LYS A 91 3.45 8.10 11.26
N PRO A 92 3.12 6.88 11.73
CA PRO A 92 2.03 6.74 12.68
C PRO A 92 2.37 7.63 13.88
N ARG A 93 1.45 8.51 14.27
CA ARG A 93 1.58 9.24 15.53
C ARG A 93 1.60 8.17 16.61
N LEU A 94 2.77 7.88 17.17
CA LEU A 94 2.85 7.39 18.52
C LEU A 94 2.08 8.42 19.34
N SER A 95 0.86 8.08 19.75
CA SER A 95 0.28 8.71 20.93
C SER A 95 1.29 8.45 22.04
N MET A 96 2.13 9.45 22.30
CA MET A 96 2.58 9.68 23.66
C MET A 96 1.28 9.81 24.43
N VAL A 97 0.81 8.71 25.03
CA VAL A 97 -0.16 8.78 26.10
C VAL A 97 0.57 9.64 27.14
N PRO A 98 0.11 10.86 27.47
CA PRO A 98 0.60 11.49 28.67
C PRO A 98 0.18 10.51 29.77
N THR A 99 1.14 9.87 30.41
CA THR A 99 0.92 9.29 31.73
C THR A 99 0.41 10.45 32.57
N GLN A 100 -0.91 10.53 32.76
CA GLN A 100 -1.49 11.45 33.71
C GLN A 100 -0.95 11.01 35.07
N GLN A 101 -0.18 11.91 35.69
CA GLN A 101 0.26 11.82 37.08
C GLN A 101 -0.94 11.78 38.02
#